data_AF-A0A836FA86-F1
#
_entry.id   AF-A0A836FA86-F1
#
_cell.length_a   1.000
_cell.length_b   1.000
_cell.length_c   1.000
_cell.angle_alpha   90.00
_cell.angle_beta   90.00
_cell.angle_gamma   90.00
#
_symmetry.space_group_name_H-M   'P 1'
#
loop_
_entity.id
_entity.type
_entity.pdbx_description
1 polymer ?
#
loop_
_entity_poly.entity_id
_entity_poly.type
_entity_poly.pdbx_seq_one_letter_code
_entity_poly.pdbx_strand_id
1 'polypeptide(L)'
;MKCEARSRHVADLAGTKAEVKKAEVRFTAGIAARRKSTWRGPPEMTALRQDITVSPYRTFLLVSLIGLLLQIHSTTGGICWSSISNGRCKELLSQSITRENCCASNAAAATAYSDEDLDSGSLFFWRVLGGGVQCRPCRESCTEVRCEEGKKCIVRRGRPRCVCSPECKAPRGGGPVCGTDGKSYKSLCRLKKRACKKGSHELAVAYNGHCQSSCARVRCGQGRSCLLDQNLSPHCVRCARRCPQALPHQVAGARPVCGADGNTYKSACHLRLAACRAGRAIPVAYKGHCKQSADCTKIRCREGQTCLSEMKSGRPRCVTCMYRCPRKRERIRNRAHRDRDRDRDRDRDPSMTMLCATNNITYPSWCHIIKDACVTGFVLETRHAGPCNAYDTAPFYIEEDNTSSNYGVDLADEDTKVSDDYAKSPYGDLRLHSVPFL
;
A
#
# COMPACT_ATOMS: atom_id res chain seq x y z
N MET A 1 -20.70 9.80 58.89
CA MET A 1 -21.85 10.68 59.18
C MET A 1 -22.26 11.37 57.89
N LYS A 2 -23.57 11.58 57.76
CA LYS A 2 -24.36 11.96 56.58
C LYS A 2 -24.38 13.49 56.35
N CYS A 3 -24.95 13.86 55.19
CA CYS A 3 -25.54 15.15 54.76
C CYS A 3 -24.57 16.18 54.15
N GLU A 4 -24.69 16.58 52.87
CA GLU A 4 -25.78 17.18 52.06
C GLU A 4 -25.82 18.72 52.08
N ALA A 5 -25.63 19.27 50.87
CA ALA A 5 -26.30 20.39 50.19
C ALA A 5 -26.52 21.75 50.89
N ARG A 6 -26.11 22.82 50.20
CA ARG A 6 -27.00 23.98 49.98
C ARG A 6 -26.64 24.80 48.73
N SER A 7 -27.71 25.26 48.09
CA SER A 7 -27.81 26.00 46.83
C SER A 7 -28.22 27.46 47.09
N ARG A 8 -28.21 28.27 46.01
CA ARG A 8 -28.81 29.61 45.73
C ARG A 8 -27.78 30.77 45.66
N HIS A 9 -27.81 31.75 44.76
CA HIS A 9 -28.87 32.33 43.91
C HIS A 9 -28.33 32.92 42.57
N VAL A 10 -29.28 33.26 41.70
CA VAL A 10 -29.26 33.62 40.26
C VAL A 10 -29.22 35.14 40.02
N ALA A 11 -28.63 35.61 38.90
CA ALA A 11 -29.09 36.78 38.11
C ALA A 11 -28.43 36.89 36.71
N ASP A 12 -29.09 36.27 35.73
CA ASP A 12 -29.58 36.71 34.40
C ASP A 12 -28.89 37.64 33.37
N LEU A 13 -29.25 37.33 32.10
CA LEU A 13 -29.20 38.04 30.78
C LEU A 13 -27.90 38.02 29.95
N ALA A 14 -27.86 37.77 28.63
CA ALA A 14 -28.80 37.29 27.59
C ALA A 14 -27.98 37.08 26.28
N GLY A 15 -28.41 36.21 25.35
CA GLY A 15 -27.81 36.17 23.98
C GLY A 15 -27.92 34.88 23.16
N THR A 16 -29.16 34.51 22.81
CA THR A 16 -29.71 33.61 21.77
C THR A 16 -28.81 32.72 20.84
N LYS A 17 -29.19 31.43 20.77
CA LYS A 17 -28.97 30.50 19.64
C LYS A 17 -30.28 29.72 19.42
N ALA A 18 -30.78 29.65 18.19
CA ALA A 18 -32.02 28.96 17.84
C ALA A 18 -31.73 27.59 17.18
N GLU A 19 -32.37 26.54 17.69
CA GLU A 19 -32.54 25.22 17.06
C GLU A 19 -34.03 24.91 16.93
N VAL A 20 -34.43 24.35 15.79
CA VAL A 20 -35.81 24.00 15.42
C VAL A 20 -36.06 22.52 15.74
N LYS A 21 -37.14 22.24 16.52
CA LYS A 21 -37.62 20.89 16.84
C LYS A 21 -38.73 20.42 15.90
N LYS A 22 -38.73 19.11 15.68
CA LYS A 22 -39.69 18.28 14.94
C LYS A 22 -40.96 18.06 15.77
N ALA A 23 -42.14 18.10 15.13
CA ALA A 23 -43.43 17.78 15.73
C ALA A 23 -43.99 16.46 15.17
N GLU A 24 -44.61 15.68 16.06
CA GLU A 24 -45.29 14.40 15.84
C GLU A 24 -46.79 14.61 16.05
N VAL A 25 -47.65 14.05 15.20
CA VAL A 25 -49.11 14.03 15.40
C VAL A 25 -49.65 12.66 15.05
N ARG A 26 -50.42 12.09 15.99
CA ARG A 26 -51.21 10.84 15.89
C ARG A 26 -52.61 11.15 15.39
N PHE A 27 -53.24 10.23 14.65
CA PHE A 27 -54.71 10.14 14.54
C PHE A 27 -55.20 8.69 14.40
N THR A 28 -56.43 8.49 14.85
CA THR A 28 -57.13 7.27 15.29
C THR A 28 -57.85 6.51 14.16
N ALA A 29 -58.17 5.24 14.44
CA ALA A 29 -58.89 4.32 13.54
C ALA A 29 -60.43 4.40 13.70
N GLY A 30 -61.15 4.23 12.59
CA GLY A 30 -62.60 4.02 12.54
C GLY A 30 -62.98 3.19 11.31
N ILE A 31 -63.71 2.09 11.54
CA ILE A 31 -64.20 1.11 10.56
C ILE A 31 -65.67 1.42 10.25
N ALA A 32 -66.10 1.35 8.98
CA ALA A 32 -67.31 0.60 8.55
C ALA A 32 -67.68 0.74 7.06
N ALA A 33 -67.92 -0.44 6.46
CA ALA A 33 -69.00 -0.82 5.54
C ALA A 33 -68.97 -0.47 4.04
N ARG A 34 -68.87 -1.55 3.25
CA ARG A 34 -69.22 -1.74 1.83
C ARG A 34 -70.67 -1.35 1.49
N ARG A 35 -70.89 -0.76 0.31
CA ARG A 35 -72.06 -1.04 -0.55
C ARG A 35 -71.68 -1.11 -2.03
N LYS A 36 -72.36 -2.03 -2.73
CA LYS A 36 -72.13 -2.50 -4.11
C LYS A 36 -72.79 -1.60 -5.17
N SER A 37 -72.16 -1.56 -6.34
CA SER A 37 -72.71 -1.53 -7.71
C SER A 37 -73.87 -0.60 -8.08
N THR A 38 -73.69 0.19 -9.14
CA THR A 38 -74.41 -0.02 -10.43
C THR A 38 -73.86 0.89 -11.52
N TRP A 39 -73.46 0.29 -12.64
CA TRP A 39 -73.26 0.98 -13.92
C TRP A 39 -74.62 1.40 -14.49
N ARG A 40 -74.73 2.64 -14.97
CA ARG A 40 -75.78 3.07 -15.90
C ARG A 40 -75.12 3.80 -17.07
N GLY A 41 -75.49 3.38 -18.28
CA GLY A 41 -75.13 4.03 -19.54
C GLY A 41 -75.81 5.40 -19.73
N PRO A 42 -75.65 6.01 -20.93
CA PRO A 42 -75.46 7.45 -21.12
C PRO A 42 -76.78 8.23 -21.32
N PRO A 43 -76.71 9.57 -21.32
CA PRO A 43 -77.60 10.36 -22.15
C PRO A 43 -76.83 11.24 -23.16
N GLU A 44 -77.42 11.40 -24.34
CA GLU A 44 -76.95 12.25 -25.43
C GLU A 44 -77.21 13.76 -25.19
N MET A 45 -76.21 14.55 -25.59
CA MET A 45 -76.23 15.81 -26.36
C MET A 45 -77.40 16.80 -26.20
N THR A 46 -77.09 18.01 -25.70
CA THR A 46 -77.51 19.25 -26.36
C THR A 46 -76.37 20.27 -26.37
N ALA A 47 -76.18 20.86 -27.54
CA ALA A 47 -75.08 21.74 -27.90
C ALA A 47 -75.24 23.15 -27.30
N LEU A 48 -74.11 23.75 -26.92
CA LEU A 48 -73.94 25.20 -27.05
C LEU A 48 -72.59 25.44 -27.72
N ARG A 49 -72.65 25.76 -29.02
CA ARG A 49 -71.53 26.30 -29.80
C ARG A 49 -71.19 27.67 -29.21
N GLN A 50 -70.00 27.79 -28.64
CA GLN A 50 -69.27 29.06 -28.60
C GLN A 50 -68.00 28.87 -29.42
N ASP A 51 -68.00 29.51 -30.58
CA ASP A 51 -66.87 29.53 -31.51
C ASP A 51 -65.68 30.22 -30.86
N ILE A 52 -64.75 29.43 -30.31
CA ILE A 52 -63.42 29.92 -29.97
C ILE A 52 -62.54 29.64 -31.19
N THR A 53 -62.34 30.68 -31.98
CA THR A 53 -61.34 30.73 -33.05
C THR A 53 -59.94 30.60 -32.43
N VAL A 54 -59.45 29.37 -32.31
CA VAL A 54 -58.07 29.11 -31.92
C VAL A 54 -57.18 29.56 -33.08
N SER A 55 -56.46 30.67 -32.87
CA SER A 55 -55.50 31.21 -33.83
C SER A 55 -54.54 30.10 -34.31
N PRO A 56 -54.34 29.95 -35.64
CA PRO A 56 -53.46 28.92 -36.21
C PRO A 56 -52.01 29.05 -35.71
N TYR A 57 -51.65 30.22 -35.18
CA TYR A 57 -50.34 30.48 -34.59
C TYR A 57 -50.12 29.73 -33.27
N ARG A 58 -51.18 29.51 -32.47
CA ARG A 58 -51.08 28.86 -31.15
C ARG A 58 -50.97 27.35 -31.26
N THR A 59 -51.62 26.74 -32.25
CA THR A 59 -51.48 25.31 -32.56
C THR A 59 -50.13 25.01 -33.20
N PHE A 60 -49.66 25.86 -34.12
CA PHE A 60 -48.29 25.73 -34.67
C PHE A 60 -47.21 25.89 -33.59
N LEU A 61 -47.35 26.83 -32.66
CA LEU A 61 -46.41 26.97 -31.54
C LEU A 61 -46.43 25.75 -30.60
N LEU A 62 -47.60 25.20 -30.27
CA LEU A 62 -47.70 23.99 -29.46
C LEU A 62 -47.14 22.75 -30.17
N VAL A 63 -47.44 22.56 -31.46
CA VAL A 63 -46.90 21.45 -32.26
C VAL A 63 -45.40 21.63 -32.48
N SER A 64 -44.90 22.85 -32.63
CA SER A 64 -43.46 23.15 -32.72
C SER A 64 -42.75 23.01 -31.37
N LEU A 65 -43.40 23.30 -30.23
CA LEU A 65 -42.87 23.05 -28.88
C LEU A 65 -42.86 21.56 -28.55
N ILE A 66 -43.92 20.81 -28.92
CA ILE A 66 -43.97 19.36 -28.80
C ILE A 66 -42.94 18.72 -29.75
N GLY A 67 -42.77 19.27 -30.96
CA GLY A 67 -41.71 18.88 -31.89
C GLY A 67 -40.30 19.16 -31.36
N LEU A 68 -40.09 20.31 -30.69
CA LEU A 68 -38.82 20.61 -30.00
C LEU A 68 -38.59 19.69 -28.79
N LEU A 69 -39.62 19.35 -28.04
CA LEU A 69 -39.55 18.41 -26.90
C LEU A 69 -39.31 16.97 -27.37
N LEU A 70 -39.85 16.57 -28.52
CA LEU A 70 -39.58 15.27 -29.17
C LEU A 70 -38.21 15.22 -29.86
N GLN A 71 -37.59 16.37 -30.15
CA GLN A 71 -36.21 16.47 -30.62
C GLN A 71 -35.16 16.56 -29.51
N ILE A 72 -35.57 16.61 -28.24
CA ILE A 72 -34.68 16.30 -27.12
C ILE A 72 -34.43 14.80 -27.20
N HIS A 73 -33.43 14.41 -28.01
CA HIS A 73 -32.79 13.13 -27.84
C HIS A 73 -32.37 13.10 -26.37
N SER A 74 -33.08 12.30 -25.57
CA SER A 74 -32.56 11.89 -24.27
C SER A 74 -31.24 11.24 -24.62
N THR A 75 -30.12 11.94 -24.40
CA THR A 75 -28.82 11.31 -24.46
C THR A 75 -28.85 10.30 -23.33
N THR A 76 -29.27 9.08 -23.64
CA THR A 76 -29.25 7.95 -22.72
C THR A 76 -27.78 7.73 -22.42
N GLY A 77 -27.33 8.35 -21.34
CA GLY A 77 -26.01 8.07 -20.80
C GLY A 77 -25.97 6.59 -20.43
N GLY A 78 -24.80 6.00 -20.64
CA GLY A 78 -24.53 4.66 -20.21
C GLY A 78 -23.55 4.68 -19.05
N ILE A 79 -23.00 3.49 -18.78
CA ILE A 79 -22.10 3.29 -17.66
C ILE A 79 -20.67 3.14 -18.15
N CYS A 80 -19.78 3.93 -17.55
CA CYS A 80 -18.35 3.83 -17.71
C CYS A 80 -17.74 2.94 -16.63
N TRP A 81 -16.85 2.04 -17.03
CA TRP A 81 -16.25 1.01 -16.21
C TRP A 81 -14.73 1.15 -16.20
N SER A 82 -14.09 0.94 -15.05
CA SER A 82 -12.62 1.03 -14.93
C SER A 82 -11.90 -0.20 -15.47
N SER A 83 -12.60 -1.34 -15.58
CA SER A 83 -12.02 -2.60 -16.01
C SER A 83 -13.03 -3.54 -16.67
N ILE A 84 -12.55 -4.27 -17.67
CA ILE A 84 -13.30 -5.31 -18.39
C ILE A 84 -12.54 -6.65 -18.36
N SER A 85 -13.28 -7.73 -18.12
CA SER A 85 -12.79 -9.12 -18.16
C SER A 85 -13.80 -10.00 -18.89
N ASN A 86 -13.38 -10.68 -19.95
CA ASN A 86 -14.25 -11.57 -20.75
C ASN A 86 -15.58 -10.93 -21.23
N GLY A 87 -15.58 -9.62 -21.50
CA GLY A 87 -16.78 -8.90 -21.95
C GLY A 87 -17.69 -8.43 -20.81
N ARG A 88 -17.30 -8.71 -19.56
CA ARG A 88 -18.02 -8.33 -18.35
C ARG A 88 -17.26 -7.26 -17.57
N CYS A 89 -17.99 -6.27 -17.08
CA CYS A 89 -17.51 -5.16 -16.27
C CYS A 89 -18.07 -5.25 -14.85
N LYS A 90 -17.22 -4.92 -13.87
CA LYS A 90 -17.58 -5.06 -12.45
C LYS A 90 -17.29 -3.82 -11.62
N GLU A 91 -16.37 -2.97 -12.06
CA GLU A 91 -15.90 -1.83 -11.29
C GLU A 91 -16.38 -0.55 -11.97
N LEU A 92 -17.41 0.03 -11.36
CA LEU A 92 -18.11 1.22 -11.84
C LEU A 92 -17.20 2.44 -11.70
N LEU A 93 -17.03 3.21 -12.77
CA LEU A 93 -16.28 4.47 -12.77
C LEU A 93 -17.22 5.68 -12.75
N SER A 94 -18.24 5.69 -13.63
CA SER A 94 -19.22 6.77 -13.74
C SER A 94 -20.51 6.24 -14.39
N GLN A 95 -21.65 6.84 -14.10
CA GLN A 95 -22.96 6.54 -14.71
C GLN A 95 -23.47 7.75 -15.48
N SER A 96 -24.48 7.55 -16.33
CA SER A 96 -25.15 8.62 -17.08
C SER A 96 -24.16 9.48 -17.88
N ILE A 97 -23.17 8.82 -18.48
CA ILE A 97 -22.13 9.43 -19.29
C ILE A 97 -22.18 8.86 -20.69
N THR A 98 -21.87 9.66 -21.71
CA THR A 98 -21.81 9.13 -23.08
C THR A 98 -20.55 8.32 -23.31
N ARG A 99 -20.53 7.50 -24.37
CA ARG A 99 -19.36 6.72 -24.75
C ARG A 99 -18.14 7.61 -25.04
N GLU A 100 -18.36 8.72 -25.72
CA GLU A 100 -17.32 9.69 -26.08
C GLU A 100 -16.66 10.23 -24.81
N ASN A 101 -17.47 10.64 -23.84
CA ASN A 101 -16.98 11.18 -22.57
C ASN A 101 -16.29 10.09 -21.72
N CYS A 102 -16.80 8.85 -21.70
CA CYS A 102 -16.15 7.73 -21.02
C CYS A 102 -14.79 7.38 -21.66
N CYS A 103 -14.69 7.44 -22.98
CA CYS A 103 -13.51 7.03 -23.75
C CYS A 103 -12.59 8.20 -24.16
N ALA A 104 -12.90 9.43 -23.75
CA ALA A 104 -12.14 10.64 -24.09
C ALA A 104 -10.69 10.59 -23.55
N SER A 105 -10.48 9.96 -22.40
CA SER A 105 -9.15 9.83 -21.82
C SER A 105 -8.32 8.77 -22.54
N ASN A 106 -7.24 9.20 -23.15
CA ASN A 106 -6.18 8.34 -23.67
C ASN A 106 -5.38 7.62 -22.56
N ALA A 107 -5.54 7.98 -21.29
CA ALA A 107 -4.90 7.28 -20.17
C ALA A 107 -5.55 5.91 -19.84
N ALA A 108 -6.71 5.63 -20.41
CA ALA A 108 -7.62 4.61 -19.94
C ALA A 108 -7.51 3.29 -20.72
N ALA A 109 -6.37 2.60 -20.63
CA ALA A 109 -6.15 1.32 -21.33
C ALA A 109 -7.16 0.22 -20.95
N ALA A 110 -7.78 0.31 -19.77
CA ALA A 110 -8.66 -0.71 -19.23
C ALA A 110 -10.15 -0.32 -19.20
N THR A 111 -10.51 0.91 -19.59
CA THR A 111 -11.90 1.36 -19.51
C THR A 111 -12.79 0.70 -20.55
N ALA A 112 -14.05 0.59 -20.18
CA ALA A 112 -15.10 0.01 -21.01
C ALA A 112 -16.41 0.76 -20.77
N TYR A 113 -17.32 0.61 -21.72
CA TYR A 113 -18.60 1.30 -21.74
C TYR A 113 -19.73 0.28 -21.94
N SER A 114 -20.87 0.51 -21.29
CA SER A 114 -22.13 -0.17 -21.58
C SER A 114 -23.21 0.85 -21.87
N ASP A 115 -23.98 0.62 -22.94
CA ASP A 115 -24.95 1.59 -23.46
C ASP A 115 -26.16 1.80 -22.53
N GLU A 116 -26.46 0.84 -21.65
CA GLU A 116 -27.57 0.91 -20.69
C GLU A 116 -27.12 1.44 -19.33
N ASP A 117 -27.82 2.47 -18.85
CA ASP A 117 -27.85 2.85 -17.43
C ASP A 117 -28.77 1.87 -16.67
N LEU A 118 -28.17 1.04 -15.83
CA LEU A 118 -28.85 0.06 -15.00
C LEU A 118 -29.22 0.66 -13.64
N ASP A 119 -30.43 0.39 -13.16
CA ASP A 119 -30.85 0.80 -11.83
C ASP A 119 -30.01 0.10 -10.73
N SER A 120 -30.03 0.66 -9.52
CA SER A 120 -29.27 0.13 -8.38
C SER A 120 -29.56 -1.35 -8.09
N GLY A 121 -30.78 -1.82 -8.32
CA GLY A 121 -31.16 -3.23 -8.18
C GLY A 121 -30.52 -4.10 -9.25
N SER A 122 -30.66 -3.75 -10.53
CA SER A 122 -30.05 -4.51 -11.64
C SER A 122 -28.52 -4.53 -11.54
N LEU A 123 -27.89 -3.43 -11.14
CA LEU A 123 -26.44 -3.38 -10.90
C LEU A 123 -26.00 -4.35 -9.81
N PHE A 124 -26.78 -4.49 -8.74
CA PHE A 124 -26.52 -5.47 -7.69
C PHE A 124 -26.57 -6.89 -8.26
N PHE A 125 -27.64 -7.25 -8.97
CA PHE A 125 -27.80 -8.59 -9.53
C PHE A 125 -26.67 -8.94 -10.51
N TRP A 126 -26.34 -8.06 -11.46
CA TRP A 126 -25.29 -8.33 -12.42
C TRP A 126 -23.90 -8.40 -11.79
N ARG A 127 -23.57 -7.54 -10.82
CA ARG A 127 -22.23 -7.53 -10.20
C ARG A 127 -22.02 -8.67 -9.20
N VAL A 128 -23.05 -9.04 -8.45
CA VAL A 128 -22.96 -10.02 -7.36
C VAL A 128 -23.27 -11.45 -7.85
N LEU A 129 -24.32 -11.63 -8.65
CA LEU A 129 -24.79 -12.95 -9.09
C LEU A 129 -24.52 -13.22 -10.58
N GLY A 130 -24.56 -12.18 -11.42
CA GLY A 130 -24.43 -12.30 -12.88
C GLY A 130 -23.00 -12.26 -13.43
N GLY A 131 -21.98 -12.24 -12.57
CA GLY A 131 -20.58 -12.25 -13.01
C GLY A 131 -20.08 -10.96 -13.69
N GLY A 132 -20.90 -9.89 -13.71
CA GLY A 132 -20.61 -8.57 -14.25
C GLY A 132 -21.62 -8.11 -15.33
N VAL A 133 -21.61 -6.81 -15.62
CA VAL A 133 -22.45 -6.20 -16.67
C VAL A 133 -21.79 -6.38 -18.04
N GLN A 134 -22.57 -6.63 -19.09
CA GLN A 134 -22.04 -6.73 -20.45
C GLN A 134 -21.55 -5.35 -20.93
N CYS A 135 -20.33 -5.27 -21.44
CA CYS A 135 -19.71 -3.99 -21.82
C CYS A 135 -18.70 -4.18 -22.96
N ARG A 136 -18.33 -3.07 -23.62
CA ARG A 136 -17.35 -3.03 -24.72
C ARG A 136 -16.14 -2.18 -24.33
N PRO A 137 -14.90 -2.59 -24.65
CA PRO A 137 -13.72 -1.80 -24.32
C PRO A 137 -13.71 -0.46 -25.07
N CYS A 138 -13.19 0.59 -24.44
CA CYS A 138 -12.97 1.87 -25.12
C CYS A 138 -11.87 1.77 -26.17
N ARG A 139 -10.87 0.93 -25.94
CA ARG A 139 -9.67 0.77 -26.78
C ARG A 139 -9.36 -0.70 -27.01
N GLU A 140 -9.07 -1.05 -28.26
CA GLU A 140 -8.69 -2.41 -28.68
C GLU A 140 -7.20 -2.54 -29.00
N SER A 141 -6.52 -1.40 -29.22
CA SER A 141 -5.09 -1.33 -29.54
C SER A 141 -4.36 -0.30 -28.66
N CYS A 142 -3.03 -0.25 -28.80
CA CYS A 142 -2.19 0.70 -28.06
C CYS A 142 -1.96 2.04 -28.78
N THR A 143 -2.54 2.28 -29.96
CA THR A 143 -2.23 3.47 -30.79
C THR A 143 -2.52 4.78 -30.08
N GLU A 144 -3.65 4.86 -29.38
CA GLU A 144 -4.10 6.06 -28.67
C GLU A 144 -3.97 5.95 -27.14
N VAL A 145 -3.34 4.89 -26.64
CA VAL A 145 -3.19 4.65 -25.20
C VAL A 145 -1.91 5.29 -24.68
N ARG A 146 -2.07 6.23 -23.74
CA ARG A 146 -0.98 6.92 -23.03
C ARG A 146 -0.85 6.35 -21.62
N CYS A 147 0.19 5.57 -21.38
CA CYS A 147 0.46 5.05 -20.04
C CYS A 147 1.18 6.06 -19.16
N GLU A 148 1.05 5.93 -17.84
CA GLU A 148 1.85 6.67 -16.86
C GLU A 148 3.36 6.43 -17.06
N GLU A 149 4.18 7.34 -16.52
CA GLU A 149 5.63 7.29 -16.63
C GLU A 149 6.20 5.92 -16.20
N GLY A 150 7.14 5.39 -16.98
CA GLY A 150 7.75 4.09 -16.72
C GLY A 150 6.85 2.89 -17.01
N LYS A 151 5.67 3.08 -17.62
CA LYS A 151 4.82 2.02 -18.17
C LYS A 151 4.78 2.09 -19.69
N LYS A 152 4.65 0.93 -20.33
CA LYS A 152 4.47 0.78 -21.79
C LYS A 152 3.15 0.08 -22.06
N CYS A 153 2.43 0.53 -23.09
CA CYS A 153 1.25 -0.19 -23.54
C CYS A 153 1.66 -1.45 -24.32
N ILE A 154 1.08 -2.59 -23.97
CA ILE A 154 1.15 -3.83 -24.73
C ILE A 154 -0.25 -4.39 -24.92
N VAL A 155 -0.48 -5.11 -26.02
CA VAL A 155 -1.72 -5.86 -26.22
C VAL A 155 -1.54 -7.25 -25.62
N ARG A 156 -2.40 -7.65 -24.69
CA ARG A 156 -2.48 -9.02 -24.14
C ARG A 156 -3.89 -9.56 -24.29
N ARG A 157 -4.05 -10.75 -24.87
CA ARG A 157 -5.36 -11.37 -25.18
C ARG A 157 -6.30 -10.39 -25.91
N GLY A 158 -5.77 -9.69 -26.92
CA GLY A 158 -6.51 -8.72 -27.73
C GLY A 158 -6.90 -7.42 -27.02
N ARG A 159 -6.28 -7.09 -25.86
CA ARG A 159 -6.62 -5.87 -25.10
C ARG A 159 -5.39 -5.05 -24.73
N PRO A 160 -5.43 -3.71 -24.84
CA PRO A 160 -4.33 -2.86 -24.42
C PRO A 160 -4.19 -2.87 -22.89
N ARG A 161 -2.96 -2.96 -22.41
CA ARG A 161 -2.61 -2.93 -20.98
C ARG A 161 -1.34 -2.13 -20.77
N CYS A 162 -1.37 -1.20 -19.82
CA CYS A 162 -0.18 -0.50 -19.37
C CYS A 162 0.60 -1.38 -18.39
N VAL A 163 1.80 -1.81 -18.79
CA VAL A 163 2.68 -2.64 -17.96
C VAL A 163 3.94 -1.89 -17.58
N CYS A 164 4.44 -2.13 -16.37
CA CYS A 164 5.70 -1.56 -15.90
C CYS A 164 6.88 -1.95 -16.80
N SER A 165 7.46 -0.95 -17.45
CA SER A 165 8.57 -1.05 -18.38
C SER A 165 9.60 0.05 -18.04
N PRO A 166 10.26 -0.05 -16.87
CA PRO A 166 11.28 0.93 -16.48
C PRO A 166 12.45 0.91 -17.47
N GLU A 167 13.10 2.06 -17.67
CA GLU A 167 14.31 2.11 -18.47
C GLU A 167 15.44 1.29 -17.82
N CYS A 168 15.86 0.25 -18.53
CA CYS A 168 16.95 -0.64 -18.14
C CYS A 168 18.02 -0.63 -19.24
N LYS A 169 18.61 0.55 -19.50
CA LYS A 169 19.69 0.77 -20.48
C LYS A 169 21.04 0.32 -19.89
N ALA A 170 21.31 -0.99 -19.83
CA ALA A 170 22.64 -1.57 -19.65
C ALA A 170 22.62 -3.05 -20.10
N PRO A 171 23.66 -3.57 -20.77
CA PRO A 171 23.60 -4.83 -21.53
C PRO A 171 23.35 -6.08 -20.67
N ARG A 172 23.60 -6.00 -19.36
CA ARG A 172 23.22 -7.00 -18.37
C ARG A 172 22.89 -6.27 -17.08
N GLY A 173 21.63 -5.88 -16.90
CA GLY A 173 21.15 -5.07 -15.78
C GLY A 173 21.94 -5.34 -14.51
N GLY A 174 22.66 -4.30 -14.06
CA GLY A 174 23.72 -4.38 -13.04
C GLY A 174 23.34 -5.28 -11.88
N GLY A 175 24.37 -5.90 -11.29
CA GLY A 175 24.27 -6.99 -10.31
C GLY A 175 23.28 -6.78 -9.15
N PRO A 176 23.18 -7.74 -8.23
CA PRO A 176 22.18 -7.70 -7.17
C PRO A 176 22.22 -6.37 -6.40
N VAL A 177 21.06 -5.90 -5.95
CA VAL A 177 20.92 -4.67 -5.16
C VAL A 177 20.07 -4.93 -3.92
N CYS A 178 20.40 -4.25 -2.81
CA CYS A 178 19.57 -4.24 -1.62
C CYS A 178 18.59 -3.07 -1.72
N GLY A 179 17.29 -3.34 -1.59
CA GLY A 179 16.26 -2.32 -1.59
C GLY A 179 16.13 -1.61 -0.25
N THR A 180 15.55 -0.41 -0.26
CA THR A 180 15.17 0.33 0.95
C THR A 180 14.12 -0.40 1.80
N ASP A 181 13.47 -1.43 1.24
CA ASP A 181 12.57 -2.35 1.95
C ASP A 181 13.31 -3.53 2.62
N GLY A 182 14.65 -3.52 2.65
CA GLY A 182 15.48 -4.56 3.25
C GLY A 182 15.52 -5.86 2.44
N LYS A 183 15.05 -5.86 1.19
CA LYS A 183 15.02 -7.05 0.33
C LYS A 183 16.09 -7.01 -0.75
N SER A 184 16.71 -8.17 -1.00
CA SER A 184 17.64 -8.35 -2.11
C SER A 184 16.86 -8.51 -3.42
N TYR A 185 17.26 -7.74 -4.43
CA TYR A 185 16.74 -7.83 -5.78
C TYR A 185 17.84 -8.32 -6.71
N LYS A 186 17.53 -9.26 -7.61
CA LYS A 186 18.50 -9.83 -8.57
C LYS A 186 19.17 -8.77 -9.45
N SER A 187 18.52 -7.62 -9.67
CA SER A 187 19.08 -6.48 -10.38
C SER A 187 18.29 -5.20 -10.08
N LEU A 188 18.89 -4.05 -10.40
CA LEU A 188 18.21 -2.74 -10.36
C LEU A 188 16.91 -2.73 -11.18
N CYS A 189 16.89 -3.39 -12.33
CA CYS A 189 15.71 -3.44 -13.20
C CYS A 189 14.54 -4.17 -12.50
N ARG A 190 14.83 -5.27 -11.78
CA ARG A 190 13.83 -6.01 -11.00
C ARG A 190 13.28 -5.15 -9.85
N LEU A 191 14.14 -4.38 -9.18
CA LEU A 191 13.73 -3.42 -8.15
C LEU A 191 12.81 -2.35 -8.72
N LYS A 192 13.21 -1.66 -9.81
CA LYS A 192 12.39 -0.63 -10.48
C LYS A 192 11.03 -1.18 -10.94
N LYS A 193 11.01 -2.38 -11.51
CA LYS A 193 9.77 -3.05 -11.92
C LYS A 193 8.87 -3.35 -10.73
N ARG A 194 9.43 -3.74 -9.57
CA ARG A 194 8.69 -3.95 -8.33
C ARG A 194 8.13 -2.65 -7.77
N ALA A 195 8.93 -1.58 -7.76
CA ALA A 195 8.53 -0.24 -7.33
C ALA A 195 7.33 0.26 -8.14
N CYS A 196 7.42 0.19 -9.48
CA CYS A 196 6.32 0.55 -10.38
C CYS A 196 5.05 -0.30 -10.14
N LYS A 197 5.18 -1.62 -9.99
CA LYS A 197 4.02 -2.50 -9.73
C LYS A 197 3.32 -2.19 -8.41
N LYS A 198 4.05 -1.70 -7.42
CA LYS A 198 3.51 -1.30 -6.12
C LYS A 198 3.02 0.14 -6.08
N GLY A 199 3.26 0.95 -7.12
CA GLY A 199 3.06 2.40 -7.06
C GLY A 199 3.90 3.07 -5.96
N SER A 200 5.04 2.49 -5.59
CA SER A 200 5.86 2.96 -4.47
C SER A 200 7.08 3.72 -4.99
N HIS A 201 7.12 5.01 -4.70
CA HIS A 201 8.27 5.87 -4.97
C HIS A 201 9.36 5.76 -3.89
N GLU A 202 9.04 5.16 -2.75
CA GLU A 202 9.97 4.96 -1.63
C GLU A 202 10.91 3.74 -1.83
N LEU A 203 10.52 2.79 -2.68
CA LEU A 203 11.34 1.62 -2.98
C LEU A 203 12.48 2.00 -3.93
N ALA A 204 13.66 2.21 -3.36
CA ALA A 204 14.89 2.58 -4.04
C ALA A 204 16.03 1.61 -3.69
N VAL A 205 17.19 1.79 -4.30
CA VAL A 205 18.41 1.06 -3.91
C VAL A 205 18.93 1.67 -2.60
N ALA A 206 19.08 0.84 -1.57
CA ALA A 206 19.79 1.18 -0.35
C ALA A 206 21.32 1.10 -0.56
N TYR A 207 21.79 0.01 -1.17
CA TYR A 207 23.19 -0.19 -1.58
C TYR A 207 23.30 -1.33 -2.62
N ASN A 208 24.45 -1.39 -3.30
CA ASN A 208 24.75 -2.43 -4.27
C ASN A 208 25.16 -3.76 -3.57
N GLY A 209 24.81 -4.89 -4.18
CA GLY A 209 24.96 -6.23 -3.61
C GLY A 209 23.68 -6.75 -2.95
N HIS A 210 23.73 -7.97 -2.42
CA HIS A 210 22.65 -8.53 -1.60
C HIS A 210 22.58 -7.83 -0.25
N CYS A 211 21.38 -7.76 0.35
CA CYS A 211 21.23 -7.27 1.72
C CYS A 211 22.07 -8.11 2.69
N GLN A 212 22.78 -7.43 3.59
CA GLN A 212 23.66 -8.00 4.60
C GLN A 212 23.07 -7.84 6.01
N SER A 213 23.61 -8.55 6.99
CA SER A 213 23.30 -8.43 8.42
C SER A 213 24.35 -7.65 9.22
N SER A 214 25.36 -7.10 8.54
CA SER A 214 26.42 -6.28 9.15
C SER A 214 27.01 -5.31 8.12
N CYS A 215 27.77 -4.32 8.60
CA CYS A 215 28.44 -3.35 7.74
C CYS A 215 29.74 -3.86 7.09
N ALA A 216 30.21 -5.07 7.43
CA ALA A 216 31.54 -5.56 7.03
C ALA A 216 31.72 -5.65 5.51
N ARG A 217 30.65 -5.97 4.77
CA ARG A 217 30.67 -6.11 3.30
C ARG A 217 29.83 -5.06 2.57
N VAL A 218 29.37 -4.02 3.29
CA VAL A 218 28.50 -3.00 2.72
C VAL A 218 29.32 -1.80 2.27
N ARG A 219 29.26 -1.50 0.97
CA ARG A 219 29.94 -0.35 0.37
C ARG A 219 28.93 0.73 0.02
N CYS A 220 28.95 1.84 0.76
CA CYS A 220 27.96 2.91 0.62
C CYS A 220 28.26 3.95 -0.46
N GLY A 221 29.40 3.86 -1.14
CA GLY A 221 29.85 4.88 -2.09
C GLY A 221 30.32 6.17 -1.41
N GLN A 222 30.66 7.18 -2.20
CA GLN A 222 31.37 8.37 -1.72
C GLN A 222 30.54 9.20 -0.71
N GLY A 223 31.18 9.55 0.42
CA GLY A 223 30.62 10.45 1.44
C GLY A 223 29.46 9.88 2.25
N ARG A 224 29.23 8.57 2.21
CA ARG A 224 28.22 7.86 3.00
C ARG A 224 28.88 6.85 3.94
N SER A 225 28.33 6.73 5.13
CA SER A 225 28.75 5.76 6.15
C SER A 225 27.70 4.65 6.28
N CYS A 226 28.15 3.44 6.57
CA CYS A 226 27.27 2.33 6.90
C CYS A 226 26.94 2.35 8.40
N LEU A 227 25.66 2.33 8.74
CA LEU A 227 25.17 2.25 10.11
C LEU A 227 24.25 1.03 10.26
N LEU A 228 24.34 0.35 11.40
CA LEU A 228 23.38 -0.68 11.78
C LEU A 228 22.22 -0.08 12.56
N ASP A 229 21.00 -0.51 12.24
CA ASP A 229 19.83 -0.25 13.06
C ASP A 229 19.68 -1.27 14.20
N GLN A 230 18.60 -1.15 14.98
CA GLN A 230 18.32 -2.03 16.10
C GLN A 230 18.02 -3.49 15.72
N ASN A 231 17.72 -3.75 14.44
CA ASN A 231 17.55 -5.09 13.89
C ASN A 231 18.85 -5.59 13.20
N LEU A 232 19.95 -4.83 13.32
CA LEU A 232 21.22 -5.07 12.63
C LEU A 232 21.12 -5.00 11.10
N SER A 233 20.13 -4.29 10.58
CA SER A 233 20.05 -4.01 9.15
C SER A 233 21.00 -2.86 8.80
N PRO A 234 21.86 -3.02 7.77
CA PRO A 234 22.75 -1.96 7.33
C PRO A 234 22.04 -0.86 6.54
N HIS A 235 22.38 0.39 6.85
CA HIS A 235 21.86 1.58 6.22
C HIS A 235 23.00 2.49 5.77
N CYS A 236 23.01 2.85 4.49
CA CYS A 236 23.99 3.79 3.95
C CYS A 236 23.47 5.22 4.08
N VAL A 237 24.00 6.00 5.01
CA VAL A 237 23.53 7.36 5.31
C VAL A 237 24.65 8.40 5.13
N ARG A 238 24.28 9.66 4.92
CA ARG A 238 25.23 10.77 4.96
C ARG A 238 25.29 11.31 6.39
N CYS A 239 26.44 11.21 7.03
CA CYS A 239 26.64 11.82 8.33
C CYS A 239 26.62 13.35 8.21
N ALA A 240 26.04 14.01 9.22
CA ALA A 240 26.19 15.46 9.36
C ALA A 240 27.68 15.80 9.43
N ARG A 241 28.11 16.88 8.76
CA ARG A 241 29.53 17.31 8.84
C ARG A 241 29.81 18.12 10.09
N ARG A 242 28.83 18.93 10.53
CA ARG A 242 28.92 19.85 11.65
C ARG A 242 27.60 19.87 12.40
N CYS A 243 27.66 20.18 13.69
CA CYS A 243 26.48 20.46 14.50
C CYS A 243 26.24 21.97 14.56
N PRO A 244 24.97 22.42 14.65
CA PRO A 244 24.66 23.82 14.88
C PRO A 244 25.40 24.32 16.14
N GLN A 245 26.06 25.47 16.04
CA GLN A 245 26.59 26.14 17.21
C GLN A 245 25.43 26.70 18.02
N ALA A 246 25.48 26.56 19.34
CA ALA A 246 24.47 27.15 20.21
C ALA A 246 24.61 28.67 20.13
N LEU A 247 23.57 29.35 19.64
CA LEU A 247 23.51 30.81 19.70
C LEU A 247 23.47 31.26 21.18
N PRO A 248 24.07 32.40 21.55
CA PRO A 248 24.15 32.87 22.93
C PRO A 248 22.79 32.97 23.65
N HIS A 249 21.71 33.24 22.91
CA HIS A 249 20.34 33.34 23.43
C HIS A 249 19.54 32.02 23.39
N GLN A 250 20.12 30.93 22.91
CA GLN A 250 19.45 29.63 22.76
C GLN A 250 20.13 28.58 23.64
N VAL A 251 19.80 28.61 24.94
CA VAL A 251 20.18 27.61 25.96
C VAL A 251 19.81 26.17 25.54
N ALA A 252 18.92 26.00 24.57
CA ALA A 252 18.50 24.72 24.03
C ALA A 252 19.58 23.96 23.23
N GLY A 253 20.55 24.66 22.61
CA GLY A 253 21.55 24.05 21.71
C GLY A 253 22.68 23.28 22.41
N ALA A 254 22.96 23.62 23.68
CA ALA A 254 24.09 23.13 24.46
C ALA A 254 23.66 22.21 25.62
N ARG A 255 22.54 21.49 25.49
CA ARG A 255 22.08 20.56 26.55
C ARG A 255 22.87 19.24 26.44
N PRO A 256 23.80 18.97 27.36
CA PRO A 256 24.65 17.79 27.27
C PRO A 256 23.83 16.51 27.49
N VAL A 257 24.35 15.41 26.96
CA VAL A 257 23.77 14.07 27.13
C VAL A 257 24.87 13.08 27.48
N CYS A 258 24.55 12.15 28.38
CA CYS A 258 25.40 11.00 28.64
C CYS A 258 25.05 9.92 27.61
N GLY A 259 26.03 9.50 26.81
CA GLY A 259 25.89 8.35 25.93
C GLY A 259 25.99 7.06 26.72
N ALA A 260 25.40 5.98 26.19
CA ALA A 260 25.51 4.67 26.82
C ALA A 260 26.89 4.03 26.71
N ASP A 261 27.76 4.58 25.86
CA ASP A 261 29.20 4.33 25.86
C ASP A 261 29.92 4.94 27.08
N GLY A 262 29.21 5.73 27.90
CA GLY A 262 29.73 6.39 29.10
C GLY A 262 30.41 7.73 28.83
N ASN A 263 30.32 8.23 27.59
CA ASN A 263 30.90 9.52 27.22
C ASN A 263 29.87 10.64 27.32
N THR A 264 30.29 11.82 27.78
CA THR A 264 29.43 13.01 27.74
C THR A 264 29.56 13.72 26.40
N TYR A 265 28.43 13.99 25.78
CA TYR A 265 28.35 14.73 24.51
C TYR A 265 27.76 16.12 24.72
N LYS A 266 28.36 17.13 24.08
CA LYS A 266 27.94 18.55 24.16
C LYS A 266 26.46 18.77 23.82
N SER A 267 25.92 17.96 22.91
CA SER A 267 24.49 17.93 22.59
C SER A 267 24.08 16.61 21.95
N ALA A 268 22.78 16.38 21.79
CA ALA A 268 22.25 15.23 21.07
C ALA A 268 22.74 15.17 19.60
N CYS A 269 23.04 16.31 18.97
CA CYS A 269 23.65 16.33 17.63
C CYS A 269 25.06 15.73 17.67
N HIS A 270 25.88 16.13 18.64
CA HIS A 270 27.25 15.64 18.76
C HIS A 270 27.31 14.14 19.03
N LEU A 271 26.38 13.61 19.84
CA LEU A 271 26.21 12.17 20.05
C LEU A 271 25.82 11.44 18.76
N ARG A 272 24.84 11.95 17.99
CA ARG A 272 24.45 11.36 16.70
C ARG A 272 25.58 11.39 15.68
N LEU A 273 26.37 12.47 15.67
CA LEU A 273 27.54 12.59 14.81
C LEU A 273 28.60 11.53 15.16
N ALA A 274 28.88 11.34 16.44
CA ALA A 274 29.80 10.30 16.91
C ALA A 274 29.29 8.89 16.56
N ALA A 275 28.00 8.61 16.81
CA ALA A 275 27.36 7.35 16.43
C ALA A 275 27.47 7.06 14.92
N CYS A 276 27.21 8.09 14.09
CA CYS A 276 27.29 7.96 12.65
C CYS A 276 28.70 7.66 12.16
N ARG A 277 29.72 8.29 12.77
CA ARG A 277 31.13 8.02 12.46
C ARG A 277 31.59 6.64 12.97
N ALA A 278 31.05 6.19 14.10
CA ALA A 278 31.31 4.86 14.65
C ALA A 278 30.60 3.72 13.89
N GLY A 279 29.66 4.03 12.99
CA GLY A 279 28.90 3.04 12.23
C GLY A 279 27.88 2.23 13.04
N ARG A 280 27.60 2.65 14.28
CA ARG A 280 26.63 1.99 15.17
C ARG A 280 25.91 3.00 16.06
N ALA A 281 24.69 2.66 16.47
CA ALA A 281 23.95 3.49 17.40
C ALA A 281 24.69 3.65 18.73
N ILE A 282 24.78 4.88 19.22
CA ILE A 282 25.14 5.21 20.60
C ILE A 282 23.87 5.77 21.23
N PRO A 283 23.09 4.97 21.98
CA PRO A 283 21.88 5.47 22.63
C PRO A 283 22.21 6.52 23.68
N VAL A 284 21.30 7.48 23.88
CA VAL A 284 21.37 8.36 25.05
C VAL A 284 21.08 7.51 26.29
N ALA A 285 22.00 7.49 27.25
CA ALA A 285 21.79 6.87 28.55
C ALA A 285 20.83 7.72 29.39
N TYR A 286 21.14 9.00 29.55
CA TYR A 286 20.29 9.97 30.26
C TYR A 286 20.72 11.39 29.88
N LYS A 287 19.91 12.37 30.28
CA LYS A 287 20.21 13.79 30.02
C LYS A 287 21.17 14.37 31.05
N GLY A 288 22.00 15.31 30.60
CA GLY A 288 23.06 15.89 31.43
C GLY A 288 24.41 15.22 31.17
N HIS A 289 25.40 15.58 31.98
CA HIS A 289 26.73 14.98 31.95
C HIS A 289 26.68 13.58 32.56
N CYS A 290 27.58 12.69 32.13
CA CYS A 290 27.77 11.41 32.78
C CYS A 290 28.28 11.61 34.21
N LYS A 291 27.66 10.92 35.18
CA LYS A 291 28.11 10.90 36.57
C LYS A 291 29.08 9.73 36.77
N GLN A 292 30.08 9.90 37.64
CA GLN A 292 30.95 8.81 38.06
C GLN A 292 30.15 7.79 38.89
N SER A 293 30.39 6.49 38.67
CA SER A 293 29.71 5.39 39.37
C SER A 293 28.19 5.57 39.43
N ALA A 294 27.60 6.01 38.31
CA ALA A 294 26.16 6.18 38.16
C ALA A 294 25.47 4.81 38.17
N ASP A 295 24.29 4.77 38.80
CA ASP A 295 23.38 3.62 38.85
C ASP A 295 21.93 4.13 38.79
N CYS A 296 20.94 3.23 38.76
CA CYS A 296 19.54 3.61 38.69
C CYS A 296 18.97 4.23 39.97
N THR A 297 19.68 4.19 41.10
CA THR A 297 19.27 4.90 42.32
C THR A 297 19.64 6.39 42.25
N LYS A 298 20.75 6.73 41.57
CA LYS A 298 21.28 8.09 41.44
C LYS A 298 20.78 8.84 40.20
N ILE A 299 20.22 8.13 39.22
CA ILE A 299 19.73 8.70 37.97
C ILE A 299 18.21 8.82 38.00
N ARG A 300 17.73 10.06 37.86
CA ARG A 300 16.31 10.37 37.72
C ARG A 300 15.96 10.49 36.23
N CYS A 301 15.19 9.54 35.73
CA CYS A 301 14.69 9.57 34.36
C CYS A 301 13.53 10.57 34.20
N ARG A 302 13.19 10.89 32.95
CA ARG A 302 12.03 11.75 32.67
C ARG A 302 10.73 11.03 32.98
N GLU A 303 9.66 11.81 33.08
CA GLU A 303 8.30 11.27 33.15
C GLU A 303 8.04 10.30 31.99
N GLY A 304 7.46 9.13 32.31
CA GLY A 304 7.21 8.04 31.36
C GLY A 304 8.46 7.23 30.95
N GLN A 305 9.62 7.48 31.56
CA GLN A 305 10.83 6.68 31.34
C GLN A 305 11.17 5.85 32.59
N THR A 306 11.70 4.65 32.35
CA THR A 306 12.19 3.73 33.39
C THR A 306 13.71 3.63 33.30
N CYS A 307 14.38 3.59 34.44
CA CYS A 307 15.82 3.34 34.48
C CYS A 307 16.09 1.84 34.44
N LEU A 308 16.90 1.41 33.47
CA LEU A 308 17.40 0.04 33.37
C LEU A 308 18.91 0.01 33.60
N SER A 309 19.42 -1.07 34.17
CA SER A 309 20.86 -1.25 34.42
C SER A 309 21.48 -2.14 33.35
N GLU A 310 22.66 -1.79 32.86
CA GLU A 310 23.43 -2.67 31.98
C GLU A 310 24.07 -3.81 32.78
N MET A 311 23.90 -5.05 32.33
CA MET A 311 24.24 -6.25 33.11
C MET A 311 25.74 -6.40 33.43
N LYS A 312 26.63 -5.95 32.53
CA LYS A 312 28.09 -6.07 32.71
C LYS A 312 28.71 -4.87 33.42
N SER A 313 28.22 -3.67 33.14
CA SER A 313 28.86 -2.42 33.59
C SER A 313 28.14 -1.75 34.77
N GLY A 314 26.90 -2.16 35.07
CA GLY A 314 26.01 -1.49 36.03
C GLY A 314 25.52 -0.11 35.56
N ARG A 315 25.88 0.33 34.34
CA ARG A 315 25.56 1.68 33.88
C ARG A 315 24.04 1.86 33.68
N PRO A 316 23.47 2.98 34.15
CA PRO A 316 22.05 3.24 34.04
C PRO A 316 21.68 3.80 32.66
N ARG A 317 20.55 3.36 32.13
CA ARG A 317 19.95 3.86 30.89
C ARG A 317 18.47 4.12 31.09
N CYS A 318 18.04 5.36 30.87
CA CYS A 318 16.65 5.76 30.84
C CYS A 318 16.02 5.38 29.50
N VAL A 319 15.06 4.45 29.52
CA VAL A 319 14.34 3.99 28.34
C VAL A 319 12.85 4.31 28.43
N THR A 320 12.21 4.47 27.28
CA THR A 320 10.75 4.52 27.21
C THR A 320 10.24 3.11 26.97
N CYS A 321 9.58 2.54 27.98
CA CYS A 321 9.12 1.16 27.91
C CYS A 321 7.95 0.97 26.95
N MET A 322 8.03 -0.07 26.12
CA MET A 322 6.99 -0.47 25.19
C MET A 322 6.42 -1.83 25.60
N TYR A 323 5.23 -1.84 26.20
CA TYR A 323 4.60 -3.09 26.65
C TYR A 323 3.64 -3.71 25.62
N ARG A 324 3.24 -2.92 24.62
CA ARG A 324 2.38 -3.35 23.51
C ARG A 324 3.23 -3.47 22.24
N CYS A 325 3.41 -4.70 21.80
CA CYS A 325 4.08 -4.99 20.54
C CYS A 325 3.07 -5.41 19.47
N PRO A 326 3.23 -4.95 18.21
CA PRO A 326 2.39 -5.40 17.11
C PRO A 326 2.42 -6.93 17.00
N ARG A 327 1.27 -7.56 17.20
CA ARG A 327 1.09 -8.98 16.83
C ARG A 327 0.94 -9.03 15.32
N LYS A 328 1.60 -10.01 14.67
CA LYS A 328 1.30 -10.32 13.27
C LYS A 328 -0.19 -10.67 13.24
N ARG A 329 -1.02 -9.87 12.55
CA ARG A 329 -2.33 -10.37 12.09
C ARG A 329 -1.99 -11.58 11.25
N GLU A 330 -2.28 -12.75 11.79
CA GLU A 330 -2.36 -13.99 11.05
C GLU A 330 -3.27 -13.74 9.85
N ARG A 331 -2.70 -13.37 8.70
CA ARG A 331 -3.38 -13.36 7.39
C ARG A 331 -3.56 -14.81 6.92
N ILE A 332 -3.89 -15.70 7.85
CA ILE A 332 -4.15 -17.13 7.65
C ILE A 332 -5.41 -17.46 8.46
N ARG A 333 -6.51 -16.76 8.19
CA ARG A 333 -7.84 -17.29 8.54
C ARG A 333 -8.93 -16.95 7.54
N ASN A 334 -8.58 -16.61 6.30
CA ASN A 334 -9.50 -16.61 5.15
C ASN A 334 -8.91 -17.34 3.92
N ARG A 335 -7.92 -18.23 4.12
CA ARG A 335 -7.44 -19.17 3.09
C ARG A 335 -7.48 -20.64 3.55
N ALA A 336 -8.23 -20.93 4.62
CA ALA A 336 -8.55 -22.30 4.97
C ALA A 336 -9.86 -22.69 4.27
N HIS A 337 -9.80 -22.87 2.95
CA HIS A 337 -10.60 -23.86 2.22
C HIS A 337 -9.95 -24.05 0.84
N ARG A 338 -9.35 -25.23 0.66
CA ARG A 338 -8.62 -25.75 -0.51
C ARG A 338 -7.18 -25.25 -0.65
N ASP A 339 -6.23 -25.92 -0.01
CA ASP A 339 -5.55 -27.07 -0.62
C ASP A 339 -4.65 -27.76 0.42
N ARG A 340 -4.82 -29.08 0.52
CA ARG A 340 -3.98 -29.98 1.31
C ARG A 340 -2.82 -30.46 0.42
N ASP A 341 -1.65 -30.58 1.03
CA ASP A 341 -0.53 -31.44 0.65
C ASP A 341 0.31 -31.08 -0.60
N ARG A 342 1.31 -30.18 -0.39
CA ARG A 342 2.71 -30.22 -0.87
C ARG A 342 3.27 -28.79 -1.01
N ASP A 343 3.70 -28.19 0.10
CA ASP A 343 4.79 -27.20 0.14
C ASP A 343 4.92 -26.68 1.58
N ARG A 344 5.63 -27.43 2.43
CA ARG A 344 5.81 -27.05 3.85
C ARG A 344 6.97 -26.09 4.09
N ASP A 345 7.64 -25.58 3.04
CA ASP A 345 8.86 -24.78 3.20
C ASP A 345 8.97 -23.50 2.34
N ARG A 346 7.93 -23.11 1.59
CA ARG A 346 8.04 -22.00 0.62
C ARG A 346 7.36 -20.67 0.99
N ASP A 347 6.74 -20.58 2.17
CA ASP A 347 6.00 -19.38 2.58
C ASP A 347 6.45 -18.82 3.96
N ARG A 348 7.72 -19.04 4.33
CA ARG A 348 8.33 -18.28 5.42
C ARG A 348 8.60 -16.87 4.92
N ASP A 349 7.59 -16.03 5.01
CA ASP A 349 7.64 -14.57 4.83
C ASP A 349 8.97 -14.01 5.39
N PRO A 350 9.93 -13.62 4.52
CA PRO A 350 11.29 -13.22 4.93
C PRO A 350 11.32 -11.92 5.76
N SER A 351 10.17 -11.32 6.06
CA SER A 351 10.05 -10.01 6.69
C SER A 351 10.14 -10.02 8.23
N MET A 352 10.18 -11.19 8.87
CA MET A 352 10.34 -11.29 10.33
C MET A 352 11.60 -12.09 10.66
N THR A 353 12.75 -11.46 10.48
CA THR A 353 14.01 -11.92 11.09
C THR A 353 13.83 -11.90 12.61
N MET A 354 13.78 -13.09 13.22
CA MET A 354 13.93 -13.25 14.67
C MET A 354 15.26 -12.61 15.10
N LEU A 355 15.36 -12.18 16.36
CA LEU A 355 16.54 -11.50 16.89
C LEU A 355 17.04 -12.23 18.13
N CYS A 356 18.32 -12.52 18.19
CA CYS A 356 18.97 -12.95 19.41
C CYS A 356 19.36 -11.74 20.24
N ALA A 357 18.98 -11.68 21.51
CA ALA A 357 19.36 -10.60 22.40
C ALA A 357 20.58 -10.94 23.28
N THR A 358 21.08 -9.95 24.02
CA THR A 358 22.25 -10.06 24.91
C THR A 358 22.10 -11.07 26.05
N ASN A 359 20.87 -11.42 26.44
CA ASN A 359 20.56 -12.48 27.42
C ASN A 359 20.46 -13.88 26.79
N ASN A 360 20.87 -14.04 25.53
CA ASN A 360 20.84 -15.30 24.79
C ASN A 360 19.43 -15.88 24.56
N ILE A 361 18.39 -15.05 24.62
CA ILE A 361 17.02 -15.41 24.28
C ILE A 361 16.66 -14.91 22.87
N THR A 362 15.91 -15.73 22.13
CA THR A 362 15.40 -15.38 20.80
C THR A 362 14.07 -14.65 20.91
N TYR A 363 13.98 -13.46 20.32
CA TYR A 363 12.78 -12.63 20.31
C TYR A 363 12.22 -12.50 18.89
N PRO A 364 10.88 -12.40 18.75
CA PRO A 364 10.24 -12.22 17.45
C PRO A 364 10.45 -10.83 16.86
N SER A 365 10.78 -9.82 17.67
CA SER A 365 11.13 -8.47 17.20
C SER A 365 11.83 -7.66 18.29
N TRP A 366 12.46 -6.56 17.90
CA TRP A 366 13.11 -5.63 18.83
C TRP A 366 12.14 -5.05 19.88
N CYS A 367 10.86 -4.86 19.54
CA CYS A 367 9.86 -4.44 20.53
C CYS A 367 9.76 -5.43 21.70
N HIS A 368 9.83 -6.74 21.41
CA HIS A 368 9.76 -7.76 22.45
C HIS A 368 11.02 -7.79 23.32
N ILE A 369 12.19 -7.46 22.74
CA ILE A 369 13.43 -7.25 23.50
C ILE A 369 13.25 -6.10 24.50
N ILE A 370 12.74 -4.95 24.04
CA ILE A 370 12.53 -3.78 24.91
C ILE A 370 11.46 -4.04 25.97
N LYS A 371 10.38 -4.75 25.62
CA LYS A 371 9.37 -5.17 26.58
C LYS A 371 10.00 -5.96 27.73
N ASP A 372 10.81 -6.96 27.40
CA ASP A 372 11.43 -7.83 28.39
C ASP A 372 12.55 -7.13 29.19
N ALA A 373 13.32 -6.26 28.53
CA ALA A 373 14.29 -5.37 29.19
C ALA A 373 13.61 -4.53 30.29
N CYS A 374 12.43 -3.99 30.00
CA CYS A 374 11.66 -3.21 30.95
C CYS A 374 11.06 -4.02 32.10
N VAL A 375 10.68 -5.28 31.86
CA VAL A 375 10.16 -6.17 32.91
C VAL A 375 11.29 -6.61 33.84
N THR A 376 12.46 -6.93 33.29
CA THR A 376 13.61 -7.42 34.05
C THR A 376 14.41 -6.32 34.74
N GLY A 377 14.27 -5.07 34.31
CA GLY A 377 15.07 -3.95 34.82
C GLY A 377 16.49 -3.88 34.21
N PHE A 378 16.81 -4.74 33.24
CA PHE A 378 18.12 -4.81 32.62
C PHE A 378 18.09 -4.37 31.15
N VAL A 379 19.12 -3.66 30.71
CA VAL A 379 19.26 -3.29 29.30
C VAL A 379 19.53 -4.55 28.46
N LEU A 380 18.61 -4.85 27.54
CA LEU A 380 18.79 -5.88 26.51
C LEU A 380 19.01 -5.23 25.15
N GLU A 381 20.02 -5.71 24.41
CA GLU A 381 20.34 -5.25 23.05
C GLU A 381 20.31 -6.44 22.09
N THR A 382 20.17 -6.16 20.79
CA THR A 382 20.26 -7.20 19.76
C THR A 382 21.72 -7.60 19.56
N ARG A 383 22.01 -8.89 19.71
CA ARG A 383 23.34 -9.49 19.55
C ARG A 383 23.60 -9.86 18.10
N HIS A 384 22.67 -10.57 17.47
CA HIS A 384 22.71 -10.90 16.05
C HIS A 384 21.29 -11.12 15.51
N ALA A 385 21.13 -11.03 14.19
CA ALA A 385 19.91 -11.46 13.51
C ALA A 385 19.83 -12.99 13.49
N GLY A 386 18.61 -13.53 13.54
CA GLY A 386 18.34 -14.96 13.68
C GLY A 386 18.17 -15.44 15.13
N PRO A 387 17.82 -16.71 15.33
CA PRO A 387 17.69 -17.30 16.67
C PRO A 387 19.06 -17.52 17.33
N CYS A 388 19.14 -17.41 18.65
CA CYS A 388 20.40 -17.56 19.41
C CYS A 388 21.07 -18.93 19.22
N ASN A 389 20.28 -19.98 18.96
CA ASN A 389 20.79 -21.34 18.77
C ASN A 389 21.20 -21.64 17.31
N ALA A 390 21.23 -20.64 16.43
CA ALA A 390 21.66 -20.83 15.04
C ALA A 390 23.16 -21.14 14.89
N TYR A 391 23.96 -21.06 15.96
CA TYR A 391 25.39 -21.35 15.91
C TYR A 391 25.74 -22.84 15.79
N ASP A 392 24.78 -23.77 15.91
CA ASP A 392 25.06 -25.20 15.69
C ASP A 392 25.02 -25.61 14.21
N THR A 393 24.75 -24.69 13.29
CA THR A 393 24.91 -24.92 11.85
C THR A 393 25.47 -23.67 11.18
N ALA A 394 26.76 -23.41 11.40
CA ALA A 394 27.54 -22.75 10.38
C ALA A 394 27.93 -23.82 9.34
N PRO A 395 27.41 -23.81 8.11
CA PRO A 395 28.21 -24.34 7.03
C PRO A 395 29.34 -23.33 6.82
N PHE A 396 30.55 -23.76 7.18
CA PHE A 396 31.72 -23.45 6.38
C PHE A 396 31.33 -23.63 4.90
N TYR A 397 31.08 -22.54 4.18
CA TYR A 397 31.33 -22.54 2.75
C TYR A 397 32.78 -22.15 2.61
N ILE A 398 33.63 -23.17 2.66
CA ILE A 398 34.90 -23.14 1.95
C ILE A 398 34.52 -22.91 0.48
N GLU A 399 35.08 -21.87 -0.12
CA GLU A 399 35.12 -21.74 -1.57
C GLU A 399 35.90 -22.94 -2.10
N GLU A 400 35.20 -23.90 -2.70
CA GLU A 400 35.81 -24.71 -3.73
C GLU A 400 35.31 -24.18 -5.07
N ASP A 401 36.25 -23.61 -5.81
CA ASP A 401 36.16 -23.42 -7.24
C ASP A 401 35.66 -24.73 -7.88
N ASN A 402 34.45 -24.71 -8.42
CA ASN A 402 34.16 -25.57 -9.56
C ASN A 402 33.14 -24.93 -10.50
N THR A 403 33.69 -24.38 -11.57
CA THR A 403 33.06 -24.21 -12.86
C THR A 403 32.38 -25.51 -13.30
N SER A 404 31.07 -25.63 -13.13
CA SER A 404 30.24 -26.37 -14.09
C SER A 404 28.77 -26.02 -13.93
N SER A 405 28.23 -25.50 -15.03
CA SER A 405 26.84 -25.57 -15.45
C SER A 405 26.02 -26.70 -14.84
N ASN A 406 24.93 -26.36 -14.14
CA ASN A 406 23.63 -26.89 -14.53
C ASN A 406 22.45 -26.03 -14.07
N TYR A 407 21.51 -25.88 -15.00
CA TYR A 407 20.30 -25.09 -14.87
C TYR A 407 19.24 -25.82 -14.03
N GLY A 408 18.47 -25.06 -13.25
CA GLY A 408 17.27 -25.51 -12.55
C GLY A 408 16.29 -24.35 -12.44
N VAL A 409 15.76 -23.93 -13.58
CA VAL A 409 14.73 -22.90 -13.72
C VAL A 409 13.38 -23.60 -13.74
N ASP A 410 12.55 -23.39 -12.73
CA ASP A 410 11.11 -23.62 -12.84
C ASP A 410 10.36 -22.40 -12.31
N LEU A 411 9.98 -21.54 -13.26
CA LEU A 411 8.79 -20.72 -13.17
C LEU A 411 8.01 -20.96 -14.47
N ALA A 412 6.94 -21.73 -14.33
CA ALA A 412 5.87 -21.84 -15.30
C ALA A 412 5.33 -20.43 -15.60
N ASP A 413 5.52 -20.01 -16.85
CA ASP A 413 4.57 -19.16 -17.57
C ASP A 413 4.35 -19.90 -18.90
N GLU A 414 3.19 -20.54 -19.04
CA GLU A 414 2.71 -21.11 -20.30
C GLU A 414 2.57 -19.99 -21.35
N ASP A 415 3.41 -20.03 -22.38
CA ASP A 415 3.14 -19.40 -23.67
C ASP A 415 3.08 -20.52 -24.72
N THR A 416 1.87 -20.90 -25.09
CA THR A 416 1.58 -21.79 -26.22
C THR A 416 1.84 -21.07 -27.54
N LYS A 417 2.81 -21.58 -28.31
CA LYS A 417 2.92 -21.52 -29.77
C LYS A 417 3.26 -22.95 -30.20
N VAL A 418 2.59 -23.60 -31.13
CA VAL A 418 2.64 -23.44 -32.61
C VAL A 418 1.57 -24.42 -33.15
N SER A 419 0.81 -24.09 -34.19
CA SER A 419 0.96 -24.78 -35.48
C SER A 419 0.23 -24.03 -36.61
N ASP A 420 0.99 -23.52 -37.57
CA ASP A 420 0.56 -23.38 -38.96
C ASP A 420 1.51 -24.25 -39.78
N ASP A 421 0.99 -25.32 -40.36
CA ASP A 421 1.60 -26.06 -41.46
C ASP A 421 0.49 -26.43 -42.45
N TYR A 422 0.62 -25.96 -43.68
CA TYR A 422 0.06 -26.64 -44.85
C TYR A 422 1.05 -26.56 -46.01
N ALA A 423 1.43 -27.75 -46.46
CA ALA A 423 2.41 -28.03 -47.50
C ALA A 423 1.83 -27.99 -48.92
N LYS A 424 2.72 -27.76 -49.91
CA LYS A 424 2.79 -28.32 -51.29
C LYS A 424 3.87 -27.52 -52.05
N SER A 425 4.79 -28.05 -52.88
CA SER A 425 4.93 -29.29 -53.65
C SER A 425 6.39 -29.32 -54.25
N PRO A 426 6.82 -30.19 -55.20
CA PRO A 426 7.85 -31.20 -54.93
C PRO A 426 9.05 -31.22 -55.94
N TYR A 427 9.89 -32.25 -55.78
CA TYR A 427 10.94 -32.80 -56.66
C TYR A 427 12.33 -32.16 -56.65
N GLY A 428 13.34 -33.04 -56.49
CA GLY A 428 14.72 -32.76 -56.92
C GLY A 428 15.81 -33.45 -56.12
N ASP A 429 15.80 -34.78 -56.11
CA ASP A 429 16.84 -35.68 -55.59
C ASP A 429 18.20 -35.42 -56.28
N LEU A 430 19.30 -35.23 -55.52
CA LEU A 430 20.64 -35.65 -55.94
C LEU A 430 21.66 -35.64 -54.80
N ARG A 431 22.35 -36.78 -54.75
CA ARG A 431 23.26 -37.29 -53.74
C ARG A 431 24.66 -36.65 -53.74
N LEU A 432 25.25 -36.66 -52.54
CA LEU A 432 26.64 -36.96 -52.17
C LEU A 432 27.78 -36.30 -52.96
N HIS A 433 28.62 -35.51 -52.27
CA HIS A 433 30.00 -35.90 -52.03
C HIS A 433 30.63 -35.14 -50.84
N SER A 434 31.29 -35.91 -50.00
CA SER A 434 32.11 -35.56 -48.85
C SER A 434 33.54 -35.21 -49.26
N VAL A 435 34.12 -34.12 -48.70
CA VAL A 435 35.58 -33.99 -48.47
C VAL A 435 35.84 -33.03 -47.27
N PRO A 436 36.81 -33.30 -46.38
CA PRO A 436 37.01 -32.55 -45.13
C PRO A 436 38.15 -31.52 -45.20
N PHE A 437 38.12 -30.59 -44.23
CA PHE A 437 39.21 -29.84 -43.60
C PHE A 437 40.50 -29.55 -44.39
N LEU A 438 40.71 -28.27 -44.69
CA LEU A 438 41.83 -27.46 -44.16
C LEU A 438 41.43 -25.98 -44.13
#